data_AF-A0A538S3R1-F1
#
_entry.id   AF-A0A538S3R1-F1
#
_cell.length_a   1.000
_cell.length_b   1.000
_cell.length_c   1.000
_cell.angle_alpha   90.00
_cell.angle_beta   90.00
_cell.angle_gamma   90.00
#
_symmetry.space_group_name_H-M   'P 1'
#
loop_
_entity.id
_entity.type
_entity.pdbx_description
1 polymer ?
#
loop_
_entity_poly.entity_id
_entity_poly.type
_entity_poly.pdbx_seq_one_letter_code
_entity_poly.pdbx_strand_id
1 'polypeptide(L)'
;MANDRLRQAIAFEAARLMYERVESEYYTAKRKAAKRLCRQSVKPADLPSNAEIREQIQVFARIHEGDKRTENLRDMRLEALRLMRLLRAFRPRLIGSVMTGHVRKGSDIDIHVFSDSPGLVADLLEREGLQFDVERKQIVKFQEARVFTHIHVYARFNFELTIYAEDKAHYVFKSSVTGKAIERASIRELEELLEREYPGIAIEEELHANSSAVDPYPLYRMLLLPLENVRQSAQYHPEGDVLYHTLQVFELAREHRPYDEEFLLAALLHDVGKGLDRVDHVAAGLSALEGLVTERTRFLIEHHMHAHDYRTGRLGARLRRKLEQSPDFDDLMLLSQLDRAGRVPGAAVGSVDEALDYLKELERTNA
;
A
#
# COMPACT_ATOMS: atom_id res chain seq x y z
N MET A 1 16.84 -32.91 -24.39
CA MET A 1 17.34 -33.46 -23.10
C MET A 1 18.27 -32.51 -22.35
N ALA A 2 19.47 -32.17 -22.84
CA ALA A 2 20.36 -31.21 -22.15
C ALA A 2 19.84 -29.75 -22.22
N ASN A 3 19.29 -29.34 -23.38
CA ASN A 3 18.71 -27.99 -23.55
C ASN A 3 17.39 -27.78 -22.80
N ASP A 4 16.55 -28.81 -22.62
CA ASP A 4 15.29 -28.67 -21.90
C ASP A 4 15.51 -28.46 -20.40
N ARG A 5 16.50 -29.16 -19.80
CA ARG A 5 16.91 -28.95 -18.41
C ARG A 5 17.48 -27.55 -18.21
N LEU A 6 18.26 -27.06 -19.17
CA LEU A 6 18.78 -25.69 -19.12
C LEU A 6 17.64 -24.65 -19.22
N ARG A 7 16.71 -24.84 -20.16
CA ARG A 7 15.54 -23.96 -20.32
C ARG A 7 14.71 -23.91 -19.04
N GLN A 8 14.45 -25.07 -18.41
CA GLN A 8 13.74 -25.15 -17.13
C GLN A 8 14.50 -24.46 -16.00
N ALA A 9 15.82 -24.64 -15.90
CA ALA A 9 16.64 -23.97 -14.89
C ALA A 9 16.61 -22.44 -15.07
N ILE A 10 16.68 -21.95 -16.31
CA ILE A 10 16.55 -20.52 -16.62
C ILE A 10 15.13 -20.02 -16.28
N ALA A 11 14.09 -20.80 -16.55
CA ALA A 11 12.71 -20.43 -16.22
C ALA A 11 12.52 -20.31 -14.70
N PHE A 12 13.06 -21.24 -13.93
CA PHE A 12 13.01 -21.24 -12.47
C PHE A 12 13.77 -20.05 -11.86
N GLU A 13 15.00 -19.78 -12.29
CA GLU A 13 15.77 -18.63 -11.77
C GLU A 13 15.18 -17.29 -12.22
N ALA A 14 14.64 -17.19 -13.44
CA ALA A 14 13.92 -16.00 -13.89
C ALA A 14 12.65 -15.78 -13.08
N ALA A 15 11.92 -16.86 -12.75
CA ALA A 15 10.76 -16.81 -11.88
C ALA A 15 11.12 -16.34 -10.47
N ARG A 16 12.23 -16.83 -9.90
CA ARG A 16 12.74 -16.41 -8.59
C ARG A 16 13.08 -14.91 -8.58
N LEU A 17 13.82 -14.43 -9.58
CA LEU A 17 14.16 -13.01 -9.75
C LEU A 17 12.92 -12.12 -9.80
N MET A 18 11.88 -12.57 -10.50
CA MET A 18 10.61 -11.84 -10.60
C MET A 18 9.76 -11.95 -9.34
N TYR A 19 9.86 -13.04 -8.60
CA TYR A 19 9.16 -13.24 -7.33
C TYR A 19 9.78 -12.39 -6.21
N GLU A 20 11.11 -12.36 -6.13
CA GLU A 20 11.89 -11.54 -5.17
C GLU A 20 11.92 -10.04 -5.54
N ARG A 21 11.15 -9.60 -6.54
CA ARG A 21 11.10 -8.23 -7.08
C ARG A 21 12.45 -7.64 -7.53
N VAL A 22 13.44 -8.48 -7.79
CA VAL A 22 14.71 -8.04 -8.38
C VAL A 22 14.51 -7.58 -9.83
N GLU A 23 13.51 -8.13 -10.52
CA GLU A 23 13.15 -7.78 -11.90
C GLU A 23 11.64 -7.72 -12.11
N SER A 24 11.14 -6.65 -12.72
CA SER A 24 9.72 -6.50 -13.10
C SER A 24 9.43 -7.02 -14.52
N GLU A 25 10.44 -7.10 -15.39
CA GLU A 25 10.26 -7.47 -16.80
C GLU A 25 10.74 -8.88 -17.13
N TYR A 26 9.88 -9.69 -17.77
CA TYR A 26 10.21 -11.06 -18.19
C TYR A 26 11.45 -11.14 -19.09
N TYR A 27 11.66 -10.18 -19.98
CA TYR A 27 12.81 -10.17 -20.88
C TYR A 27 14.12 -9.99 -20.11
N THR A 28 14.15 -9.02 -19.20
CA THR A 28 15.32 -8.71 -18.38
C THR A 28 15.60 -9.84 -17.38
N ALA A 29 14.56 -10.39 -16.76
CA ALA A 29 14.64 -11.55 -15.88
C ALA A 29 15.26 -12.77 -16.57
N LYS A 30 14.81 -13.12 -17.78
CA LYS A 30 15.37 -14.21 -18.59
C LYS A 30 16.84 -14.04 -18.89
N ARG A 31 17.21 -12.83 -19.31
CA ARG A 31 18.59 -12.52 -19.69
C ARG A 31 19.52 -12.59 -18.49
N LYS A 32 19.09 -12.08 -17.33
CA LYS A 32 19.86 -12.18 -16.07
C LYS A 32 19.97 -13.62 -15.58
N ALA A 33 18.87 -14.38 -15.58
CA ALA A 33 18.87 -15.80 -15.22
C ALA A 33 19.81 -16.62 -16.12
N ALA A 34 19.72 -16.44 -17.44
CA ALA A 34 20.60 -17.09 -18.41
C ALA A 34 22.08 -16.74 -18.18
N LYS A 35 22.41 -15.47 -17.91
CA LYS A 35 23.78 -15.03 -17.63
C LYS A 35 24.34 -15.59 -16.31
N ARG A 36 23.49 -15.81 -15.30
CA ARG A 36 23.90 -16.39 -14.01
C ARG A 36 24.19 -17.88 -14.12
N LEU A 37 23.36 -18.60 -14.88
CA LEU A 37 23.45 -20.05 -15.03
C LEU A 37 24.45 -20.48 -16.12
N CYS A 38 24.68 -19.63 -17.13
CA CYS A 38 25.57 -19.92 -18.25
C CYS A 38 26.70 -18.89 -18.34
N ARG A 39 27.94 -19.39 -18.50
CA ARG A 39 29.13 -18.56 -18.78
C ARG A 39 29.22 -18.08 -20.23
N GLN A 40 28.41 -18.63 -21.13
CA GLN A 40 28.37 -18.30 -22.56
C GLN A 40 26.96 -17.84 -22.97
N SER A 41 26.86 -17.16 -24.13
CA SER A 41 25.59 -16.67 -24.66
C SER A 41 24.62 -17.82 -24.96
N VAL A 42 23.41 -17.76 -24.41
CA VAL A 42 22.36 -18.76 -24.62
C VAL A 42 21.63 -18.47 -25.92
N LYS A 43 21.38 -19.49 -26.74
CA LYS A 43 20.65 -19.32 -28.00
C LYS A 43 19.20 -18.91 -27.69
N PRO A 44 18.55 -18.08 -28.53
CA PRO A 44 17.15 -17.67 -28.32
C PRO A 44 16.18 -18.86 -28.20
N ALA A 45 16.43 -19.93 -28.94
CA ALA A 45 15.63 -21.15 -28.90
C ALA A 45 15.75 -21.91 -27.56
N ASP A 46 16.76 -21.64 -26.74
CA ASP A 46 16.97 -22.32 -25.45
C ASP A 46 16.50 -21.47 -24.26
N LEU A 47 16.05 -20.24 -24.52
CA LEU A 47 15.40 -19.40 -23.53
C LEU A 47 13.93 -19.80 -23.34
N PRO A 48 13.42 -19.70 -22.11
CA PRO A 48 12.01 -19.96 -21.86
C PRO A 48 11.11 -18.86 -22.45
N SER A 49 9.89 -19.24 -22.78
CA SER A 49 8.78 -18.34 -23.05
C SER A 49 8.35 -17.61 -21.77
N ASN A 50 7.63 -16.49 -21.93
CA ASN A 50 7.05 -15.79 -20.79
C ASN A 50 6.01 -16.67 -20.07
N ALA A 51 5.34 -17.57 -20.81
CA ALA A 51 4.39 -18.53 -20.25
C ALA A 51 5.07 -19.56 -19.32
N GLU A 52 6.18 -20.17 -19.75
CA GLU A 52 6.95 -21.11 -18.92
C GLU A 52 7.45 -20.45 -17.63
N ILE A 53 7.88 -19.18 -17.68
CA ILE A 53 8.26 -18.45 -16.47
C ILE A 53 7.06 -18.17 -15.59
N ARG A 54 5.92 -17.76 -16.17
CA ARG A 54 4.69 -17.52 -15.42
C ARG A 54 4.28 -18.77 -14.64
N GLU A 55 4.33 -19.95 -15.26
CA GLU A 55 4.06 -21.23 -14.59
C GLU A 55 4.99 -21.46 -13.39
N GLN A 56 6.29 -21.23 -13.54
CA GLN A 56 7.24 -21.37 -12.42
C GLN A 56 6.96 -20.37 -11.29
N ILE A 57 6.59 -19.13 -11.61
CA ILE A 57 6.21 -18.16 -10.58
C ILE A 57 4.94 -18.60 -9.83
N GLN A 58 3.99 -19.23 -10.53
CA GLN A 58 2.81 -19.82 -9.87
C GLN A 58 3.19 -20.94 -8.89
N VAL A 59 4.24 -21.71 -9.19
CA VAL A 59 4.77 -22.75 -8.28
C VAL A 59 5.43 -22.11 -7.06
N PHE A 60 6.29 -21.10 -7.26
CA PHE A 60 6.92 -20.36 -6.17
C PHE A 60 5.90 -19.73 -5.22
N ALA A 61 4.90 -19.03 -5.76
CA ALA A 61 3.83 -18.40 -4.98
C ALA A 61 3.03 -19.43 -4.17
N ARG A 62 2.71 -20.60 -4.77
CA ARG A 62 2.03 -21.70 -4.07
C ARG A 62 2.83 -22.27 -2.90
N ILE A 63 4.16 -22.37 -3.05
CA ILE A 63 5.04 -22.94 -2.02
C ILE A 63 5.27 -21.96 -0.85
N HIS A 64 5.33 -20.65 -1.13
CA HIS A 64 5.74 -19.65 -0.13
C HIS A 64 4.58 -18.90 0.55
N GLU A 65 3.39 -18.78 -0.08
CA GLU A 65 2.37 -17.81 0.38
C GLU A 65 1.14 -18.42 1.08
N GLY A 66 0.98 -19.75 1.16
CA GLY A 66 -0.01 -20.44 2.02
C GLY A 66 -1.47 -19.92 1.95
N ASP A 67 -2.24 -20.10 3.04
CA ASP A 67 -3.66 -19.70 3.14
C ASP A 67 -3.87 -18.17 3.11
N LYS A 68 -2.88 -17.39 3.56
CA LYS A 68 -2.87 -15.92 3.53
C LYS A 68 -3.04 -15.33 2.12
N ARG A 69 -2.60 -16.07 1.09
CA ARG A 69 -2.78 -15.68 -0.32
C ARG A 69 -4.26 -15.68 -0.73
N THR A 70 -5.04 -16.60 -0.19
CA THR A 70 -6.46 -16.78 -0.54
C THR A 70 -7.30 -15.65 0.05
N GLU A 71 -6.98 -15.24 1.28
CA GLU A 71 -7.62 -14.11 1.97
C GLU A 71 -7.30 -12.78 1.28
N ASN A 72 -6.03 -12.50 0.99
CA ASN A 72 -5.64 -11.27 0.28
C ASN A 72 -6.26 -11.18 -1.13
N LEU A 73 -6.34 -12.31 -1.87
CA LEU A 73 -6.99 -12.34 -3.18
C LEU A 73 -8.50 -12.08 -3.11
N ARG A 74 -9.17 -12.61 -2.08
CA ARG A 74 -10.60 -12.37 -1.84
C ARG A 74 -10.85 -10.88 -1.64
N ASP A 75 -10.08 -10.26 -0.76
CA ASP A 75 -10.22 -8.83 -0.45
C ASP A 75 -9.95 -7.95 -1.67
N MET A 76 -8.92 -8.26 -2.45
CA MET A 76 -8.64 -7.56 -3.71
C MET A 76 -9.79 -7.69 -4.72
N ARG A 77 -10.47 -8.84 -4.79
CA ARG A 77 -11.63 -9.03 -5.67
C ARG A 77 -12.86 -8.28 -5.19
N LEU A 78 -13.08 -8.21 -3.87
CA LEU A 78 -14.13 -7.38 -3.28
C LEU A 78 -13.89 -5.90 -3.54
N GLU A 79 -12.66 -5.41 -3.34
CA GLU A 79 -12.30 -4.02 -3.66
C GLU A 79 -12.38 -3.72 -5.16
N ALA A 80 -11.98 -4.66 -6.02
CA ALA A 80 -12.22 -4.57 -7.46
C ALA A 80 -13.70 -4.40 -7.76
N LEU A 81 -14.57 -5.22 -7.16
CA LEU A 81 -16.02 -5.14 -7.36
C LEU A 81 -16.57 -3.79 -6.89
N ARG A 82 -16.11 -3.27 -5.74
CA ARG A 82 -16.49 -1.94 -5.21
C ARG A 82 -16.20 -0.85 -6.22
N LEU A 83 -14.97 -0.75 -6.70
CA LEU A 83 -14.57 0.28 -7.66
C LEU A 83 -15.25 0.08 -9.03
N MET A 84 -15.42 -1.16 -9.48
CA MET A 84 -16.14 -1.44 -10.73
C MET A 84 -17.62 -1.03 -10.66
N ARG A 85 -18.29 -1.19 -9.51
CA ARG A 85 -19.67 -0.72 -9.31
C ARG A 85 -19.75 0.81 -9.33
N LEU A 86 -18.77 1.50 -8.77
CA LEU A 86 -18.64 2.96 -8.89
C LEU A 86 -18.49 3.37 -10.37
N LEU A 87 -17.57 2.72 -11.08
CA LEU A 87 -17.25 2.99 -12.48
C LEU A 87 -18.25 2.41 -13.49
N ARG A 88 -19.42 1.89 -13.06
CA ARG A 88 -20.36 1.13 -13.91
C ARG A 88 -20.73 1.80 -15.23
N ALA A 89 -20.81 3.13 -15.25
CA ALA A 89 -21.11 3.92 -16.45
C ALA A 89 -20.09 3.71 -17.58
N PHE A 90 -18.86 3.34 -17.23
CA PHE A 90 -17.72 3.16 -18.14
C PHE A 90 -17.41 1.68 -18.45
N ARG A 91 -18.37 0.78 -18.20
CA ARG A 91 -18.32 -0.68 -18.50
C ARG A 91 -17.01 -1.37 -18.05
N PRO A 92 -16.60 -1.24 -16.78
CA PRO A 92 -15.29 -1.71 -16.35
C PRO A 92 -15.14 -3.22 -16.49
N ARG A 93 -13.91 -3.66 -16.69
CA ARG A 93 -13.53 -5.07 -16.81
C ARG A 93 -12.28 -5.35 -15.97
N LEU A 94 -12.42 -6.17 -14.94
CA LEU A 94 -11.28 -6.67 -14.16
C LEU A 94 -10.42 -7.57 -15.05
N ILE A 95 -9.12 -7.36 -15.04
CA ILE A 95 -8.14 -8.19 -15.77
C ILE A 95 -6.98 -8.57 -14.85
N GLY A 96 -5.92 -9.12 -15.44
CA GLY A 96 -4.63 -9.25 -14.75
C GLY A 96 -4.60 -10.32 -13.65
N SER A 97 -3.77 -10.06 -12.65
CA SER A 97 -3.44 -11.02 -11.60
C SER A 97 -4.63 -11.36 -10.71
N VAL A 98 -5.45 -10.36 -10.37
CA VAL A 98 -6.63 -10.47 -9.49
C VAL A 98 -7.75 -11.27 -10.16
N MET A 99 -7.99 -11.03 -11.46
CA MET A 99 -8.92 -11.84 -12.23
C MET A 99 -8.47 -13.31 -12.27
N THR A 100 -7.22 -13.54 -12.67
CA THR A 100 -6.72 -14.91 -12.89
C THR A 100 -6.36 -15.66 -11.59
N GLY A 101 -6.43 -15.01 -10.42
CA GLY A 101 -6.05 -15.59 -9.13
C GLY A 101 -4.55 -15.74 -8.90
N HIS A 102 -3.73 -14.99 -9.65
CA HIS A 102 -2.27 -15.04 -9.63
C HIS A 102 -1.63 -13.80 -9.01
N VAL A 103 -2.26 -13.26 -7.97
CA VAL A 103 -1.74 -12.16 -7.17
C VAL A 103 -0.43 -12.56 -6.49
N ARG A 104 0.48 -11.59 -6.40
CA ARG A 104 1.74 -11.58 -5.63
C ARG A 104 1.72 -10.41 -4.66
N LYS A 105 2.62 -10.39 -3.67
CA LYS A 105 2.79 -9.20 -2.80
C LYS A 105 2.90 -7.93 -3.65
N GLY A 106 2.09 -6.91 -3.34
CA GLY A 106 2.04 -5.61 -4.02
C GLY A 106 1.62 -5.65 -5.49
N SER A 107 0.80 -6.62 -5.89
CA SER A 107 0.13 -6.54 -7.20
C SER A 107 -0.94 -5.46 -7.17
N ASP A 108 -1.07 -4.73 -8.27
CA ASP A 108 -2.15 -3.78 -8.46
C ASP A 108 -3.41 -4.48 -8.98
N ILE A 109 -4.56 -3.82 -8.81
CA ILE A 109 -5.85 -4.23 -9.37
C ILE A 109 -5.99 -3.60 -10.76
N ASP A 110 -5.76 -4.41 -11.80
CA ASP A 110 -5.84 -3.96 -13.20
C ASP A 110 -7.28 -3.93 -13.71
N ILE A 111 -7.77 -2.77 -14.14
CA ILE A 111 -9.13 -2.60 -14.69
C ILE A 111 -9.07 -1.89 -16.04
N HIS A 112 -9.69 -2.50 -17.05
CA HIS A 112 -9.99 -1.78 -18.29
C HIS A 112 -11.28 -0.97 -18.13
N VAL A 113 -11.22 0.29 -18.52
CA VAL A 113 -12.35 1.24 -18.47
C VAL A 113 -12.58 1.80 -19.88
N PHE A 114 -13.84 1.98 -20.27
CA PHE A 114 -14.20 2.38 -21.64
C PHE A 114 -14.91 3.73 -21.62
N SER A 115 -14.23 4.77 -22.14
CA SER A 115 -14.73 6.13 -22.23
C SER A 115 -13.99 6.88 -23.34
N ASP A 116 -14.72 7.63 -24.16
CA ASP A 116 -14.14 8.57 -25.13
C ASP A 116 -13.62 9.85 -24.45
N SER A 117 -13.96 10.07 -23.18
CA SER A 117 -13.45 11.16 -22.36
C SER A 117 -12.85 10.63 -21.05
N PRO A 118 -11.50 10.50 -20.96
CA PRO A 118 -10.84 10.14 -19.72
C PRO A 118 -11.12 11.12 -18.57
N GLY A 119 -11.42 12.39 -18.89
CA GLY A 119 -11.78 13.40 -17.90
C GLY A 119 -13.03 13.04 -17.10
N LEU A 120 -14.05 12.44 -17.73
CA LEU A 120 -15.26 12.01 -17.02
C LEU A 120 -14.99 10.91 -15.99
N VAL A 121 -13.97 10.07 -16.24
CA VAL A 121 -13.55 9.05 -15.28
C VAL A 121 -12.84 9.71 -14.10
N ALA A 122 -11.93 10.64 -14.37
CA ALA A 122 -11.22 11.41 -13.33
C ALA A 122 -12.19 12.23 -12.45
N ASP A 123 -13.15 12.94 -13.06
CA ASP A 123 -14.16 13.72 -12.34
C ASP A 123 -15.00 12.84 -11.38
N LEU A 124 -15.32 11.61 -11.79
CA LEU A 124 -16.05 10.68 -10.93
C LEU A 124 -15.20 10.22 -9.75
N LEU A 125 -13.91 9.90 -9.98
CA LEU A 125 -13.00 9.51 -8.91
C LEU A 125 -12.78 10.65 -7.90
N GLU A 126 -12.64 11.88 -8.39
CA GLU A 126 -12.47 13.08 -7.55
C GLU A 126 -13.72 13.36 -6.70
N ARG A 127 -14.93 13.23 -7.27
CA ARG A 127 -16.19 13.39 -6.52
C ARG A 127 -16.35 12.41 -5.38
N GLU A 128 -15.77 11.22 -5.52
CA GLU A 128 -15.78 10.17 -4.51
C GLU A 128 -14.59 10.28 -3.55
N GLY A 129 -13.78 11.33 -3.67
CA GLY A 129 -12.65 11.63 -2.77
C GLY A 129 -11.46 10.68 -2.92
N LEU A 130 -11.35 9.97 -4.04
CA LEU A 130 -10.25 9.04 -4.28
C LEU A 130 -8.99 9.78 -4.72
N GLN A 131 -7.83 9.38 -4.20
CA GLN A 131 -6.53 9.90 -4.63
C GLN A 131 -6.08 9.16 -5.90
N PHE A 132 -5.66 9.89 -6.93
CA PHE A 132 -5.19 9.28 -8.17
C PHE A 132 -4.22 10.17 -8.96
N ASP A 133 -3.41 9.54 -9.79
CA ASP A 133 -2.57 10.19 -10.80
C ASP A 133 -3.00 9.80 -12.22
N VAL A 134 -2.89 10.73 -13.16
CA VAL A 134 -3.17 10.48 -14.59
C VAL A 134 -1.87 10.44 -15.37
N GLU A 135 -1.54 9.27 -15.89
CA GLU A 135 -0.39 9.04 -16.75
C GLU A 135 -0.81 8.96 -18.22
N ARG A 136 -0.14 9.72 -19.10
CA ARG A 136 -0.35 9.67 -20.56
C ARG A 136 0.92 9.23 -21.26
N LYS A 137 0.90 8.01 -21.83
CA LYS A 137 2.02 7.46 -22.61
C LYS A 137 1.73 7.54 -24.10
N GLN A 138 2.57 8.27 -24.84
CA GLN A 138 2.57 8.23 -26.30
C GLN A 138 3.35 7.01 -26.80
N ILE A 139 2.67 6.11 -27.49
CA ILE A 139 3.28 4.95 -28.13
C ILE A 139 3.13 5.10 -29.63
N VAL A 140 4.28 5.11 -30.33
CA VAL A 140 4.31 5.07 -31.80
C VAL A 140 4.44 3.61 -32.22
N LYS A 141 3.42 3.09 -32.89
CA LYS A 141 3.43 1.72 -33.44
C LYS A 141 2.91 1.75 -34.87
N PHE A 142 3.67 1.18 -35.81
CA PHE A 142 3.34 1.18 -37.24
C PHE A 142 3.06 2.58 -37.83
N GLN A 143 3.88 3.59 -37.49
CA GLN A 143 3.72 5.00 -37.93
C GLN A 143 2.44 5.71 -37.44
N GLU A 144 1.63 5.07 -36.60
CA GLU A 144 0.55 5.74 -35.87
C GLU A 144 0.99 6.06 -34.44
N ALA A 145 0.87 7.33 -34.05
CA ALA A 145 1.01 7.75 -32.66
C ALA A 145 -0.32 7.52 -31.93
N ARG A 146 -0.31 6.73 -30.87
CA ARG A 146 -1.47 6.52 -29.98
C ARG A 146 -1.11 6.96 -28.57
N VAL A 147 -2.01 7.72 -27.95
CA VAL A 147 -1.91 8.10 -26.53
C VAL A 147 -2.67 7.04 -25.73
N PHE A 148 -2.00 6.39 -24.79
CA PHE A 148 -2.61 5.55 -23.79
C PHE A 148 -2.73 6.34 -22.50
N THR A 149 -3.93 6.37 -21.91
CA THR A 149 -4.19 7.04 -20.64
C THR A 149 -4.38 5.97 -19.57
N HIS A 150 -3.56 6.04 -18.53
CA HIS A 150 -3.63 5.22 -17.35
C HIS A 150 -4.00 6.14 -16.18
N ILE A 151 -4.92 5.71 -15.32
CA ILE A 151 -5.22 6.38 -14.06
C ILE A 151 -4.82 5.44 -12.94
N HIS A 152 -3.86 5.86 -12.12
CA HIS A 152 -3.37 5.10 -10.96
C HIS A 152 -4.13 5.58 -9.74
N VAL A 153 -4.99 4.75 -9.16
CA VAL A 153 -5.81 5.10 -7.99
C VAL A 153 -5.19 4.49 -6.74
N TYR A 154 -4.97 5.32 -5.73
CA TYR A 154 -4.38 4.92 -4.46
C TYR A 154 -5.48 4.76 -3.40
N ALA A 155 -5.63 3.53 -2.93
CA ALA A 155 -6.57 3.14 -1.88
C ALA A 155 -5.97 1.96 -1.10
N ARG A 156 -6.79 1.24 -0.32
CA ARG A 156 -6.37 0.01 0.38
C ARG A 156 -5.56 -0.95 -0.51
N PHE A 157 -5.98 -1.08 -1.76
CA PHE A 157 -5.16 -1.64 -2.83
C PHE A 157 -5.00 -0.60 -3.94
N ASN A 158 -3.85 -0.59 -4.60
CA ASN A 158 -3.62 0.24 -5.76
C ASN A 158 -4.39 -0.31 -6.96
N PHE A 159 -4.95 0.58 -7.76
CA PHE A 159 -5.62 0.23 -9.01
C PHE A 159 -4.90 0.86 -10.19
N GLU A 160 -4.72 0.10 -11.26
CA GLU A 160 -4.31 0.63 -12.56
C GLU A 160 -5.52 0.61 -13.51
N LEU A 161 -6.07 1.78 -13.81
CA LEU A 161 -7.17 1.93 -14.77
C LEU A 161 -6.60 2.23 -16.15
N THR A 162 -6.71 1.30 -17.09
CA THR A 162 -6.37 1.57 -18.50
C THR A 162 -7.61 2.05 -19.25
N ILE A 163 -7.57 3.28 -19.77
CA ILE A 163 -8.70 3.90 -20.46
C ILE A 163 -8.63 3.61 -21.97
N TYR A 164 -9.70 3.02 -22.50
CA TYR A 164 -9.90 2.82 -23.94
C TYR A 164 -11.13 3.58 -24.45
N ALA A 165 -11.14 3.89 -25.75
CA ALA A 165 -12.32 4.42 -26.43
C ALA A 165 -13.51 3.46 -26.30
N GLU A 166 -14.73 4.01 -26.33
CA GLU A 166 -15.96 3.25 -26.07
C GLU A 166 -16.17 2.12 -27.10
N ASP A 167 -15.76 2.36 -28.35
CA ASP A 167 -15.81 1.40 -29.45
C ASP A 167 -14.96 0.13 -29.21
N LYS A 168 -14.04 0.15 -28.25
CA LYS A 168 -13.20 -0.99 -27.85
C LYS A 168 -13.79 -1.86 -26.75
N ALA A 169 -14.97 -1.56 -26.22
CA ALA A 169 -15.60 -2.35 -25.16
C ALA A 169 -15.69 -3.86 -25.50
N HIS A 170 -15.99 -4.17 -26.76
CA HIS A 170 -16.09 -5.55 -27.26
C HIS A 170 -14.80 -6.08 -27.88
N TYR A 171 -13.74 -5.27 -27.96
CA TYR A 171 -12.47 -5.69 -28.52
C TYR A 171 -11.81 -6.76 -27.64
N VAL A 172 -11.27 -7.79 -28.28
CA VAL A 172 -10.55 -8.87 -27.61
C VAL A 172 -9.07 -8.51 -27.56
N PHE A 173 -8.66 -7.94 -26.42
CA PHE A 173 -7.27 -7.64 -26.14
C PHE A 173 -6.45 -8.93 -25.98
N LYS A 174 -5.18 -8.89 -26.40
CA LYS A 174 -4.24 -9.99 -26.24
C LYS A 174 -3.28 -9.70 -25.09
N SER A 175 -3.04 -10.69 -24.25
CA SER A 175 -2.07 -10.61 -23.16
C SER A 175 -0.66 -10.44 -23.73
N SER A 176 0.08 -9.45 -23.23
CA SER A 176 1.51 -9.27 -23.55
C SER A 176 2.38 -10.42 -23.02
N VAL A 177 1.87 -11.20 -22.07
CA VAL A 177 2.58 -12.33 -21.45
C VAL A 177 2.35 -13.62 -22.23
N THR A 178 1.09 -13.95 -22.54
CA THR A 178 0.74 -15.25 -23.15
C THR A 178 0.43 -15.17 -24.64
N GLY A 179 0.19 -13.98 -25.19
CA GLY A 179 -0.28 -13.77 -26.56
C GLY A 179 -1.72 -14.20 -26.83
N LYS A 180 -2.39 -14.82 -25.84
CA LYS A 180 -3.80 -15.26 -25.89
C LYS A 180 -4.74 -14.11 -25.53
N ALA A 181 -6.04 -14.30 -25.74
CA ALA A 181 -7.05 -13.36 -25.26
C ALA A 181 -6.89 -13.10 -23.75
N ILE A 182 -6.98 -11.84 -23.33
CA ILE A 182 -6.92 -11.47 -21.92
C ILE A 182 -8.17 -12.01 -21.23
N GLU A 183 -7.97 -12.79 -20.18
CA GLU A 183 -9.03 -13.18 -19.25
C GLU A 183 -9.54 -11.93 -18.55
N ARG A 184 -10.85 -11.71 -18.62
CA ARG A 184 -11.51 -10.52 -18.09
C ARG A 184 -12.86 -10.87 -17.47
N ALA A 185 -13.28 -10.12 -16.47
CA ALA A 185 -14.61 -10.22 -15.89
C ALA A 185 -15.32 -8.86 -15.88
N SER A 186 -16.59 -8.87 -16.30
CA SER A 186 -17.57 -7.83 -15.96
C SER A 186 -17.96 -7.88 -14.48
N ILE A 187 -18.71 -6.88 -14.02
CA ILE A 187 -19.25 -6.83 -12.64
C ILE A 187 -19.98 -8.14 -12.32
N ARG A 188 -20.91 -8.55 -13.19
CA ARG A 188 -21.69 -9.79 -13.03
C ARG A 188 -20.80 -11.05 -13.01
N GLU A 189 -19.84 -11.14 -13.93
CA GLU A 189 -18.93 -12.30 -13.97
C GLU A 189 -18.01 -12.36 -12.74
N LEU A 190 -17.66 -11.21 -12.15
CA LEU A 190 -16.89 -11.14 -10.91
C LEU A 190 -17.74 -11.53 -9.69
N GLU A 191 -19.01 -11.14 -9.65
CA GLU A 191 -19.97 -11.58 -8.63
C GLU A 191 -20.14 -13.11 -8.69
N GLU A 192 -20.41 -13.65 -9.88
CA GLU A 192 -20.52 -15.11 -10.12
C GLU A 192 -19.22 -15.85 -9.74
N LEU A 193 -18.05 -15.23 -9.99
CA LEU A 193 -16.76 -15.77 -9.58
C LEU A 193 -16.61 -15.79 -8.05
N LEU A 194 -16.98 -14.71 -7.36
CA LEU A 194 -16.91 -14.62 -5.90
C LEU A 194 -17.81 -15.67 -5.23
N GLU A 195 -19.06 -15.81 -5.70
CA GLU A 195 -19.99 -16.81 -5.16
C GLU A 195 -19.49 -18.25 -5.37
N ARG A 196 -18.86 -18.52 -6.52
CA ARG A 196 -18.31 -19.85 -6.83
C ARG A 196 -17.07 -20.19 -5.99
N GLU A 197 -16.15 -19.25 -5.84
CA GLU A 197 -14.88 -19.46 -5.13
C GLU A 197 -15.04 -19.36 -3.61
N TYR A 198 -16.03 -18.60 -3.13
CA TYR A 198 -16.32 -18.37 -1.71
C TYR A 198 -17.81 -18.65 -1.40
N PRO A 199 -18.23 -19.92 -1.33
CA PRO A 199 -19.63 -20.28 -1.09
C PRO A 199 -20.15 -19.67 0.22
N GLY A 200 -21.30 -18.98 0.14
CA GLY A 200 -21.94 -18.32 1.29
C GLY A 200 -21.45 -16.90 1.59
N ILE A 201 -20.60 -16.32 0.74
CA ILE A 201 -20.18 -14.92 0.87
C ILE A 201 -21.38 -13.96 0.74
N ALA A 202 -21.57 -13.10 1.74
CA ALA A 202 -22.58 -12.04 1.70
C ALA A 202 -21.97 -10.80 1.05
N ILE A 203 -21.90 -10.78 -0.30
CA ILE A 203 -21.18 -9.73 -1.06
C ILE A 203 -21.54 -8.32 -0.61
N GLU A 204 -22.83 -8.01 -0.42
CA GLU A 204 -23.24 -6.67 -0.01
C GLU A 204 -22.75 -6.33 1.41
N GLU A 205 -22.84 -7.26 2.37
CA GLU A 205 -22.35 -7.05 3.74
C GLU A 205 -20.83 -6.89 3.76
N GLU A 206 -20.11 -7.68 2.97
CA GLU A 206 -18.66 -7.61 2.81
C GLU A 206 -18.20 -6.30 2.15
N LEU A 207 -18.92 -5.83 1.13
CA LEU A 207 -18.65 -4.54 0.50
C LEU A 207 -18.97 -3.38 1.45
N HIS A 208 -20.04 -3.48 2.24
CA HIS A 208 -20.36 -2.50 3.28
C HIS A 208 -19.29 -2.49 4.37
N ALA A 209 -18.87 -3.64 4.89
CA ALA A 209 -17.80 -3.74 5.89
C ALA A 209 -16.49 -3.15 5.36
N ASN A 210 -16.09 -3.49 4.13
CA ASN A 210 -14.89 -2.96 3.49
C ASN A 210 -14.98 -1.45 3.18
N SER A 211 -16.19 -0.94 2.88
CA SER A 211 -16.43 0.50 2.73
C SER A 211 -16.53 1.25 4.06
N SER A 212 -16.75 0.54 5.17
CA SER A 212 -16.89 1.11 6.53
C SER A 212 -15.56 1.16 7.28
N ALA A 213 -14.53 0.45 6.80
CA ALA A 213 -13.15 0.70 7.19
C ALA A 213 -12.74 2.03 6.56
N VAL A 214 -13.04 3.13 7.25
CA VAL A 214 -12.54 4.46 6.90
C VAL A 214 -11.03 4.35 6.79
N ASP A 215 -10.47 4.55 5.60
CA ASP A 215 -9.03 4.75 5.44
C ASP A 215 -8.66 5.92 6.37
N PRO A 216 -7.91 5.69 7.47
CA PRO A 216 -7.67 6.73 8.45
C PRO A 216 -6.56 7.68 7.99
N TYR A 217 -5.78 7.31 6.96
CA TYR A 217 -4.61 8.07 6.52
C TYR A 217 -4.94 9.45 5.93
N PRO A 218 -6.01 9.65 5.14
CA PRO A 218 -6.47 10.99 4.79
C PRO A 218 -6.73 11.89 6.00
N LEU A 219 -7.29 11.34 7.09
CA LEU A 219 -7.52 12.11 8.31
C LEU A 219 -6.20 12.40 9.03
N TYR A 220 -5.30 11.43 9.16
CA TYR A 220 -3.97 11.65 9.72
C TYR A 220 -3.23 12.76 8.98
N ARG A 221 -3.27 12.75 7.65
CA ARG A 221 -2.71 13.80 6.81
C ARG A 221 -3.33 15.17 7.12
N MET A 222 -4.65 15.24 7.22
CA MET A 222 -5.37 16.47 7.55
C MET A 222 -5.01 17.01 8.94
N LEU A 223 -4.72 16.14 9.91
CA LEU A 223 -4.26 16.52 11.24
C LEU A 223 -2.79 16.95 11.27
N LEU A 224 -1.93 16.34 10.45
CA LEU A 224 -0.49 16.61 10.42
C LEU A 224 -0.14 17.91 9.68
N LEU A 225 -0.70 18.16 8.50
CA LEU A 225 -0.29 19.31 7.67
C LEU A 225 -0.40 20.69 8.38
N PRO A 226 -1.47 20.99 9.14
CA PRO A 226 -1.56 22.27 9.86
C PRO A 226 -0.45 22.49 10.90
N LEU A 227 0.20 21.42 11.38
CA LEU A 227 1.23 21.48 12.42
C LEU A 227 2.49 22.23 11.98
N GLU A 228 2.73 22.39 10.68
CA GLU A 228 3.83 23.21 10.13
C GLU A 228 3.73 24.67 10.60
N ASN A 229 2.50 25.13 10.83
CA ASN A 229 2.21 26.49 11.29
C ASN A 229 2.13 26.60 12.82
N VAL A 230 2.30 25.50 13.56
CA VAL A 230 2.25 25.47 15.02
C VAL A 230 3.68 25.59 15.57
N ARG A 231 4.10 26.82 15.84
CA ARG A 231 5.43 27.09 16.42
C ARG A 231 5.51 26.64 17.88
N GLN A 232 6.62 26.00 18.22
CA GLN A 232 6.93 25.61 19.59
C GLN A 232 7.91 26.60 20.25
N SER A 233 8.08 26.46 21.57
CA SER A 233 9.03 27.30 22.31
C SER A 233 10.46 26.97 21.91
N ALA A 234 11.19 27.94 21.36
CA ALA A 234 12.59 27.77 20.97
C ALA A 234 13.53 27.33 22.11
N GLN A 235 13.13 27.53 23.37
CA GLN A 235 13.90 27.06 24.53
C GLN A 235 13.84 25.53 24.69
N TYR A 236 12.68 24.93 24.42
CA TYR A 236 12.43 23.51 24.65
C TYR A 236 12.39 22.69 23.37
N HIS A 237 12.11 23.36 22.24
CA HIS A 237 11.92 22.84 20.90
C HIS A 237 12.68 23.74 19.91
N PRO A 238 14.03 23.70 19.91
CA PRO A 238 14.85 24.51 19.02
C PRO A 238 14.68 24.16 17.54
N GLU A 239 14.08 23.00 17.23
CA GLU A 239 13.78 22.53 15.88
C GLU A 239 12.70 23.33 15.16
N GLY A 240 11.79 23.99 15.89
CA GLY A 240 10.82 24.93 15.30
C GLY A 240 9.36 24.53 15.49
N ASP A 241 8.68 24.11 14.42
CA ASP A 241 7.27 23.75 14.44
C ASP A 241 6.99 22.29 14.83
N VAL A 242 5.73 22.01 15.16
CA VAL A 242 5.29 20.68 15.62
C VAL A 242 5.38 19.64 14.51
N LEU A 243 5.09 20.00 13.25
CA LEU A 243 5.16 19.03 12.15
C LEU A 243 6.59 18.50 12.01
N TYR A 244 7.55 19.42 11.90
CA TYR A 244 8.95 19.07 11.79
C TYR A 244 9.45 18.24 12.98
N HIS A 245 8.97 18.55 14.19
CA HIS A 245 9.25 17.75 15.39
C HIS A 245 8.72 16.31 15.27
N THR A 246 7.44 16.13 14.96
CA THR A 246 6.83 14.79 14.84
C THR A 246 7.50 13.92 13.77
N LEU A 247 7.92 14.51 12.65
CA LEU A 247 8.65 13.79 11.61
C LEU A 247 10.05 13.34 12.08
N GLN A 248 10.76 14.14 12.89
CA GLN A 248 12.01 13.67 13.50
C GLN A 248 11.78 12.49 14.45
N VAL A 249 10.74 12.57 15.29
CA VAL A 249 10.40 11.50 16.23
C VAL A 249 10.01 10.23 15.48
N PHE A 250 9.26 10.35 14.38
CA PHE A 250 8.92 9.23 13.50
C PHE A 250 10.14 8.57 12.86
N GLU A 251 11.07 9.36 12.32
CA GLU A 251 12.31 8.84 11.71
C GLU A 251 13.16 8.06 12.74
N LEU A 252 13.32 8.63 13.94
CA LEU A 252 14.01 7.96 15.04
C LEU A 252 13.28 6.69 15.48
N ALA A 253 11.96 6.72 15.53
CA ALA A 253 11.15 5.55 15.87
C ALA A 253 11.33 4.43 14.82
N ARG A 254 11.40 4.79 13.54
CA ARG A 254 11.64 3.86 12.43
C ARG A 254 12.98 3.15 12.54
N GLU A 255 14.02 3.83 13.02
CA GLU A 255 15.33 3.21 13.27
C GLU A 255 15.28 2.16 14.40
N HIS A 256 14.45 2.36 15.42
CA HIS A 256 14.41 1.51 16.61
C HIS A 256 13.35 0.39 16.54
N ARG A 257 12.26 0.63 15.82
CA ARG A 257 11.08 -0.22 15.69
C ARG A 257 10.52 -0.21 14.26
N PRO A 258 11.31 -0.59 13.24
CA PRO A 258 10.93 -0.43 11.84
C PRO A 258 9.67 -1.21 11.43
N TYR A 259 9.32 -2.27 12.17
CA TYR A 259 8.21 -3.17 11.85
C TYR A 259 6.98 -3.01 12.76
N ASP A 260 7.03 -2.10 13.73
CA ASP A 260 5.98 -1.90 14.73
C ASP A 260 5.08 -0.74 14.30
N GLU A 261 4.05 -1.04 13.53
CA GLU A 261 3.14 -0.05 12.94
C GLU A 261 2.47 0.81 14.01
N GLU A 262 1.93 0.19 15.08
CA GLU A 262 1.26 0.89 16.17
C GLU A 262 2.18 1.87 16.90
N PHE A 263 3.45 1.50 17.11
CA PHE A 263 4.46 2.36 17.74
C PHE A 263 4.88 3.52 16.84
N LEU A 264 5.10 3.27 15.55
CA LEU A 264 5.45 4.30 14.58
C LEU A 264 4.31 5.29 14.37
N LEU A 265 3.06 4.80 14.35
CA LEU A 265 1.87 5.64 14.26
C LEU A 265 1.74 6.52 15.51
N ALA A 266 1.98 5.98 16.70
CA ALA A 266 2.02 6.77 17.94
C ALA A 266 3.12 7.84 17.89
N ALA A 267 4.32 7.50 17.40
CA ALA A 267 5.42 8.45 17.24
C ALA A 267 5.09 9.61 16.28
N LEU A 268 4.41 9.33 15.17
CA LEU A 268 3.99 10.35 14.22
C LEU A 268 2.86 11.24 14.78
N LEU A 269 1.91 10.65 15.51
CA LEU A 269 0.67 11.33 15.89
C LEU A 269 0.65 11.87 17.33
N HIS A 270 1.66 11.61 18.16
CA HIS A 270 1.62 11.94 19.60
C HIS A 270 1.27 13.41 19.91
N ASP A 271 1.62 14.32 19.01
CA ASP A 271 1.53 15.77 19.20
C ASP A 271 0.45 16.45 18.32
N VAL A 272 -0.36 15.69 17.57
CA VAL A 272 -1.37 16.27 16.63
C VAL A 272 -2.38 17.18 17.33
N GLY A 273 -2.65 16.92 18.61
CA GLY A 273 -3.54 17.74 19.41
C GLY A 273 -3.08 19.18 19.59
N LYS A 274 -1.78 19.49 19.44
CA LYS A 274 -1.27 20.87 19.54
C LYS A 274 -1.80 21.79 18.44
N GLY A 275 -2.25 21.22 17.32
CA GLY A 275 -2.97 21.94 16.26
C GLY A 275 -4.44 22.22 16.56
N LEU A 276 -5.02 21.53 17.55
CA LEU A 276 -6.44 21.60 17.92
C LEU A 276 -6.66 22.39 19.21
N ASP A 277 -5.93 22.02 20.27
CA ASP A 277 -5.96 22.67 21.57
C ASP A 277 -4.55 22.66 22.17
N ARG A 278 -4.02 23.84 22.51
CA ARG A 278 -2.68 23.96 23.08
C ARG A 278 -2.63 23.70 24.59
N VAL A 279 -3.77 23.81 25.28
CA VAL A 279 -3.87 23.64 26.73
C VAL A 279 -4.03 22.17 27.08
N ASP A 280 -4.93 21.48 26.39
CA ASP A 280 -5.17 20.03 26.57
C ASP A 280 -5.01 19.27 25.25
N HIS A 281 -3.81 19.37 24.67
CA HIS A 281 -3.49 18.73 23.40
C HIS A 281 -3.65 17.20 23.45
N VAL A 282 -3.37 16.55 24.57
CA VAL A 282 -3.51 15.09 24.68
C VAL A 282 -4.98 14.70 24.50
N ALA A 283 -5.90 15.32 25.25
CA ALA A 283 -7.31 15.01 25.12
C ALA A 283 -7.87 15.36 23.73
N ALA A 284 -7.48 16.51 23.18
CA ALA A 284 -7.91 16.95 21.85
C ALA A 284 -7.41 16.00 20.74
N GLY A 285 -6.15 15.57 20.82
CA GLY A 285 -5.57 14.60 19.88
C GLY A 285 -6.26 13.24 19.96
N LEU A 286 -6.48 12.71 21.17
CA LEU A 286 -7.16 11.43 21.36
C LEU A 286 -8.63 11.46 20.93
N SER A 287 -9.30 12.60 21.08
CA SER A 287 -10.68 12.77 20.57
C SER A 287 -10.72 12.78 19.04
N ALA A 288 -9.75 13.40 18.37
CA ALA A 288 -9.66 13.41 16.92
C ALA A 288 -9.29 12.04 16.32
N LEU A 289 -8.63 11.18 17.12
CA LEU A 289 -8.17 9.84 16.72
C LEU A 289 -9.11 8.71 17.20
N GLU A 290 -10.24 9.06 17.81
CA GLU A 290 -11.17 8.08 18.37
C GLU A 290 -11.71 7.13 17.29
N GLY A 291 -11.54 5.82 17.51
CA GLY A 291 -11.96 4.78 16.57
C GLY A 291 -11.07 4.60 15.34
N LEU A 292 -9.95 5.34 15.24
CA LEU A 292 -9.02 5.28 14.11
C LEU A 292 -7.70 4.61 14.47
N VAL A 293 -7.31 4.66 15.74
CA VAL A 293 -6.09 4.05 16.27
C VAL A 293 -6.42 2.89 17.20
N THR A 294 -5.51 1.93 17.32
CA THR A 294 -5.63 0.81 18.27
C THR A 294 -5.54 1.29 19.73
N GLU A 295 -5.94 0.44 20.67
CA GLU A 295 -5.79 0.72 22.10
C GLU A 295 -4.31 0.92 22.51
N ARG A 296 -3.38 0.22 21.85
CA ARG A 296 -1.94 0.36 22.13
C ARG A 296 -1.41 1.71 21.63
N THR A 297 -1.70 2.09 20.39
CA THR A 297 -1.36 3.42 19.87
C THR A 297 -1.99 4.52 20.72
N ARG A 298 -3.27 4.37 21.08
CA ARG A 298 -3.98 5.28 22.00
C ARG A 298 -3.24 5.40 23.34
N PHE A 299 -2.85 4.29 23.96
CA PHE A 299 -2.13 4.26 25.24
C PHE A 299 -0.80 5.04 25.18
N LEU A 300 -0.03 4.84 24.11
CA LEU A 300 1.25 5.52 23.90
C LEU A 300 1.05 7.04 23.77
N ILE A 301 0.06 7.47 23.00
CA ILE A 301 -0.30 8.89 22.84
C ILE A 301 -0.85 9.47 24.16
N GLU A 302 -1.72 8.75 24.87
CA GLU A 302 -2.29 9.23 26.13
C GLU A 302 -1.22 9.47 27.21
N HIS A 303 -0.19 8.63 27.24
CA HIS A 303 0.77 8.62 28.32
C HIS A 303 2.15 9.21 27.98
N HIS A 304 2.37 9.75 26.78
CA HIS A 304 3.68 10.29 26.39
C HIS A 304 4.16 11.42 27.32
N MET A 305 3.27 12.31 27.76
CA MET A 305 3.59 13.35 28.75
C MET A 305 3.83 12.78 30.15
N HIS A 306 3.08 11.74 30.54
CA HIS A 306 3.29 11.05 31.81
C HIS A 306 4.66 10.35 31.85
N ALA A 307 5.17 9.86 30.72
CA ALA A 307 6.50 9.28 30.61
C ALA A 307 7.62 10.32 30.83
N HIS A 308 7.41 11.57 30.40
CA HIS A 308 8.30 12.68 30.73
C HIS A 308 8.32 12.95 32.24
N ASP A 309 7.14 12.98 32.88
CA ASP A 309 7.03 13.17 34.33
C ASP A 309 7.63 12.00 35.12
N TYR A 310 7.51 10.78 34.59
CA TYR A 310 8.15 9.59 35.18
C TYR A 310 9.67 9.77 35.24
N ARG A 311 10.31 10.15 34.13
CA ARG A 311 11.78 10.36 34.08
C ARG A 311 12.26 11.49 34.96
N THR A 312 11.45 12.55 35.09
CA THR A 312 11.79 13.70 35.92
C THR A 312 11.43 13.51 37.40
N GLY A 313 10.91 12.33 37.78
CA GLY A 313 10.52 12.01 39.15
C GLY A 313 9.30 12.78 39.66
N ARG A 314 8.53 13.40 38.75
CA ARG A 314 7.34 14.20 39.07
C ARG A 314 6.04 13.39 39.01
N LEU A 315 6.07 12.17 38.47
CA LEU A 315 4.89 11.34 38.34
C LEU A 315 4.40 10.80 39.68
N GLY A 316 3.10 10.96 39.95
CA GLY A 316 2.46 10.44 41.17
C GLY A 316 2.56 8.92 41.31
N ALA A 317 2.79 8.44 42.54
CA ALA A 317 3.08 7.02 42.82
C ALA A 317 2.01 6.02 42.32
N ARG A 318 0.73 6.42 42.32
CA ARG A 318 -0.36 5.55 41.83
C ARG A 318 -0.28 5.35 40.32
N LEU A 319 -0.15 6.44 39.56
CA LEU A 319 -0.06 6.38 38.11
C LEU A 319 1.25 5.73 37.67
N ARG A 320 2.34 5.99 38.38
CA ARG A 320 3.62 5.31 38.21
C ARG A 320 3.49 3.79 38.21
N ARG A 321 2.90 3.21 39.27
CA ARG A 321 2.70 1.76 39.37
C ARG A 321 1.80 1.23 38.25
N LYS A 322 0.78 1.99 37.84
CA LYS A 322 -0.11 1.61 36.74
C LYS A 322 0.67 1.53 35.42
N LEU A 323 1.52 2.52 35.12
CA LEU A 323 2.35 2.52 33.92
C LEU A 323 3.36 1.38 33.94
N GLU A 324 4.07 1.16 35.05
CA GLU A 324 5.07 0.08 35.21
C GLU A 324 4.45 -1.34 35.04
N GLN A 325 3.14 -1.48 35.17
CA GLN A 325 2.41 -2.75 34.97
C GLN A 325 1.89 -2.94 33.54
N SER A 326 1.93 -1.89 32.72
CA SER A 326 1.49 -1.98 31.32
C SER A 326 2.46 -2.84 30.52
N PRO A 327 1.99 -3.74 29.63
CA PRO A 327 2.86 -4.44 28.70
C PRO A 327 3.61 -3.48 27.77
N ASP A 328 3.05 -2.29 27.52
CA ASP A 328 3.60 -1.26 26.64
C ASP A 328 4.48 -0.23 27.37
N PHE A 329 4.87 -0.51 28.62
CA PHE A 329 5.67 0.42 29.41
C PHE A 329 7.03 0.72 28.76
N ASP A 330 7.72 -0.30 28.27
CA ASP A 330 9.04 -0.14 27.67
C ASP A 330 8.95 0.66 26.37
N ASP A 331 7.92 0.44 25.55
CA ASP A 331 7.70 1.23 24.34
C ASP A 331 7.28 2.66 24.68
N LEU A 332 6.48 2.88 25.72
CA LEU A 332 6.19 4.24 26.20
C LEU A 332 7.48 4.97 26.67
N MET A 333 8.39 4.25 27.34
CA MET A 333 9.70 4.79 27.72
C MET A 333 10.64 4.95 26.52
N LEU A 334 10.48 4.18 25.46
CA LEU A 334 11.21 4.42 24.22
C LEU A 334 10.67 5.67 23.52
N LEU A 335 9.36 5.78 23.33
CA LEU A 335 8.70 6.91 22.69
C LEU A 335 9.10 8.24 23.32
N SER A 336 9.04 8.36 24.66
CA SER A 336 9.43 9.60 25.33
C SER A 336 10.96 9.87 25.28
N GLN A 337 11.79 8.87 24.99
CA GLN A 337 13.22 9.09 24.73
C GLN A 337 13.41 9.69 23.34
N LEU A 338 12.72 9.13 22.36
CA LEU A 338 12.76 9.58 20.97
C LEU A 338 12.13 10.97 20.80
N ASP A 339 11.04 11.26 21.51
CA ASP A 339 10.45 12.61 21.64
C ASP A 339 11.50 13.65 22.06
N ARG A 340 12.32 13.33 23.05
CA ARG A 340 13.40 14.24 23.47
C ARG A 340 14.52 14.32 22.44
N ALA A 341 14.83 13.22 21.77
CA ALA A 341 15.89 13.15 20.77
C ALA A 341 15.50 13.84 19.45
N GLY A 342 14.21 13.91 19.10
CA GLY A 342 13.68 14.57 17.90
C GLY A 342 13.62 16.10 17.98
N ARG A 343 14.52 16.72 18.73
CA ARG A 343 14.60 18.17 18.98
C ARG A 343 15.88 18.76 18.39
N VAL A 344 16.18 18.36 17.15
CA VAL A 344 17.45 18.67 16.48
C VAL A 344 17.20 19.67 15.34
N PRO A 345 17.77 20.89 15.40
CA PRO A 345 17.74 21.82 14.28
C PRO A 345 18.44 21.25 13.05
N GLY A 346 17.81 21.34 11.88
CA GLY A 346 18.39 20.92 10.61
C GLY A 346 18.55 19.39 10.41
N ALA A 347 17.93 18.56 11.25
CA ALA A 347 17.77 17.13 10.98
C ALA A 347 17.11 16.86 9.62
N ALA A 348 17.60 15.82 8.93
CA ALA A 348 16.94 15.34 7.72
C ALA A 348 15.70 14.53 8.11
N VAL A 349 14.55 14.91 7.56
CA VAL A 349 13.28 14.19 7.75
C VAL A 349 12.59 14.01 6.40
N GLY A 350 11.79 12.95 6.29
CA GLY A 350 10.91 12.75 5.15
C GLY A 350 9.71 13.69 5.15
N SER A 351 8.88 13.59 4.11
CA SER A 351 7.59 14.28 4.05
C SER A 351 6.49 13.54 4.82
N VAL A 352 5.36 14.22 5.07
CA VAL A 352 4.15 13.58 5.61
C VAL A 352 3.70 12.43 4.73
N ASP A 353 3.72 12.62 3.41
CA ASP A 353 3.29 11.60 2.45
C ASP A 353 4.21 10.38 2.49
N GLU A 354 5.54 10.57 2.57
CA GLU A 354 6.50 9.47 2.74
C GLU A 354 6.32 8.70 4.05
N ALA A 355 6.02 9.39 5.16
CA ALA A 355 5.77 8.76 6.45
C ALA A 355 4.47 7.93 6.44
N LEU A 356 3.38 8.49 5.89
CA LEU A 356 2.10 7.80 5.78
C LEU A 356 2.18 6.62 4.80
N ASP A 357 2.86 6.76 3.67
CA ASP A 357 3.07 5.67 2.71
C ASP A 357 3.88 4.52 3.32
N TYR A 358 4.89 4.83 4.14
CA TYR A 358 5.65 3.82 4.89
C TYR A 358 4.74 3.03 5.83
N LEU A 359 3.89 3.71 6.59
CA LEU A 359 2.94 3.09 7.52
C LEU A 359 1.92 2.22 6.76
N LYS A 360 1.39 2.69 5.62
CA LYS A 360 0.49 1.91 4.76
C LYS A 360 1.13 0.62 4.25
N GLU A 361 2.38 0.69 3.78
CA GLU A 361 3.12 -0.49 3.30
C GLU A 361 3.36 -1.50 4.45
N LEU A 362 3.56 -1.00 5.67
CA LEU A 362 3.78 -1.80 6.86
C LEU A 362 2.49 -2.49 7.34
N GLU A 363 1.37 -1.76 7.41
CA GLU A 363 0.04 -2.33 7.71
C GLU A 363 -0.29 -3.48 6.74
N ARG A 364 -0.07 -3.25 5.43
CA ARG A 364 -0.25 -4.26 4.38
C ARG A 364 0.69 -5.47 4.50
N THR A 365 1.80 -5.34 5.22
CA THR A 365 2.76 -6.43 5.45
C THR A 365 2.47 -7.20 6.74
N ASN A 366 1.86 -6.54 7.73
CA ASN A 366 1.53 -7.13 9.03
C ASN A 366 0.20 -7.90 9.01
N ALA A 367 -0.73 -7.53 8.13
CA ALA A 367 -1.88 -8.37 7.75
C ALA A 367 -1.41 -9.62 7.00
#